data_AF-A0A4Q3YR27-F1
#
_entry.id   AF-A0A4Q3YR27-F1
#
_cell.length_a   1.000
_cell.length_b   1.000
_cell.length_c   1.000
_cell.angle_alpha   90.00
_cell.angle_beta   90.00
_cell.angle_gamma   90.00
#
_symmetry.space_group_name_H-M   'P 1'
#
loop_
_entity.id
_entity.type
_entity.pdbx_description
1 polymer ?
#
loop_
_entity_poly.entity_id
_entity_poly.type
_entity_poly.pdbx_seq_one_letter_code
_entity_poly.pdbx_strand_id
1 'polypeptide(L)' 'MFKRWAAILLVGISISGCATASGSYCDVARAVRPSVTDQLSEGTQRQILAENQKLAKLCGVKP' A
#
# COMPACT_ATOMS: atom_id res chain seq x y z
N MET A 1 32.39 -12.28 -21.50
CA MET A 1 31.13 -13.08 -21.44
C MET A 1 30.46 -12.97 -20.06
N PHE A 2 31.15 -13.29 -18.96
CA PHE A 2 30.65 -13.24 -17.57
C PHE A 2 29.87 -11.95 -17.17
N LYS A 3 30.37 -10.77 -17.52
CA LYS A 3 29.72 -9.48 -17.22
C LYS A 3 28.29 -9.33 -17.78
N ARG A 4 28.00 -9.95 -18.94
CA ARG A 4 26.66 -9.91 -19.56
C ARG A 4 25.66 -10.79 -18.81
N TRP A 5 26.11 -11.96 -18.33
CA TRP A 5 25.29 -12.87 -17.53
C TRP A 5 24.98 -12.29 -16.15
N ALA A 6 25.97 -11.65 -15.51
CA ALA A 6 25.77 -10.96 -14.23
C ALA A 6 24.70 -9.86 -14.33
N ALA A 7 24.69 -9.08 -15.41
CA ALA A 7 23.67 -8.05 -15.64
C ALA A 7 22.26 -8.64 -15.83
N ILE A 8 22.14 -9.73 -16.61
CA ILE A 8 20.86 -10.41 -16.82
C ILE A 8 20.32 -11.00 -15.51
N LEU A 9 21.18 -11.62 -14.70
CA LEU A 9 20.80 -12.15 -13.38
C LEU A 9 20.34 -11.04 -12.43
N LEU A 10 21.05 -9.90 -12.39
CA LEU A 10 20.69 -8.78 -11.53
C LEU A 10 19.30 -8.20 -11.89
N VAL A 11 19.01 -8.08 -13.18
CA VAL A 11 17.69 -7.63 -13.67
C VAL A 11 16.61 -8.66 -13.33
N GLY A 12 16.88 -9.95 -13.55
CA GLY A 12 15.94 -11.02 -13.21
C GLY A 12 15.57 -11.07 -11.72
N ILE A 13 16.55 -10.91 -10.83
CA ILE A 13 16.33 -10.90 -9.37
C ILE A 13 15.59 -9.62 -8.93
N SER A 14 15.86 -8.48 -9.58
CA SER A 14 15.18 -7.22 -9.24
C SER A 14 13.69 -7.24 -9.60
N ILE A 15 13.30 -7.96 -10.67
CA ILE A 15 11.91 -8.02 -11.14
C ILE A 15 11.10 -9.06 -10.36
N SER A 16 11.72 -10.12 -9.83
CA SER A 16 11.01 -11.19 -9.13
C SER A 16 10.27 -10.72 -7.88
N GLY A 17 10.75 -9.67 -7.20
CA GLY A 17 10.10 -9.10 -6.02
C GLY A 17 8.72 -8.47 -6.28
N CYS A 18 8.43 -8.05 -7.52
CA CYS A 18 7.11 -7.52 -7.89
C CYS A 18 6.08 -8.65 -8.08
N ALA A 19 6.53 -9.82 -8.54
CA ALA A 19 5.65 -10.96 -8.84
C ALA A 19 5.27 -11.78 -7.59
N THR A 20 6.07 -11.73 -6.52
CA THR A 20 5.79 -12.43 -5.25
C THR A 20 4.89 -11.66 -4.30
N ALA A 21 4.57 -10.39 -4.58
CA ALA A 21 3.58 -9.65 -3.82
C ALA A 21 2.20 -10.33 -3.99
N SER A 22 1.73 -10.96 -2.92
CA SER A 22 0.43 -11.65 -2.86
C SER A 22 -0.46 -11.00 -1.82
N GLY A 23 -1.77 -11.19 -1.97
CA GLY A 23 -2.79 -10.52 -1.18
C GLY A 23 -3.44 -9.35 -1.91
N SER A 24 -4.44 -8.79 -1.28
CA SER A 24 -5.26 -7.69 -1.76
C SER A 24 -5.03 -6.44 -0.90
N TYR A 25 -5.47 -5.31 -1.42
CA TYR A 25 -5.55 -4.07 -0.65
C TYR A 25 -6.27 -4.28 0.70
N CYS A 26 -7.30 -5.12 0.74
CA CYS A 26 -8.10 -5.38 1.94
C CYS A 26 -7.35 -6.16 3.03
N ASP A 27 -6.31 -6.90 2.68
CA ASP A 27 -5.52 -7.67 3.64
C ASP A 27 -4.64 -6.77 4.49
N VAL A 28 -4.11 -5.70 3.87
CA VAL A 28 -3.12 -4.80 4.47
C VAL A 28 -3.71 -3.49 4.98
N ALA A 29 -4.78 -2.99 4.36
CA ALA A 29 -5.37 -1.71 4.73
C ALA A 29 -6.25 -1.82 5.98
N ARG A 30 -6.25 -0.77 6.81
CA ARG A 30 -7.08 -0.64 8.01
C ARG A 30 -7.62 0.79 8.09
N ALA A 31 -8.84 0.92 8.61
CA ALA A 31 -9.44 2.23 8.81
C ALA A 31 -8.62 3.06 9.82
N VAL A 32 -8.36 4.31 9.46
CA VAL A 32 -7.66 5.26 10.33
C VAL A 32 -8.70 5.99 11.17
N ARG A 33 -8.59 5.90 12.50
CA ARG A 33 -9.49 6.53 13.46
C ARG A 33 -8.72 7.51 14.36
N PRO A 34 -8.57 8.77 13.95
CA PRO A 34 -7.91 9.77 14.77
C PRO A 34 -8.63 9.94 16.11
N SER A 35 -7.85 10.13 17.17
CA SER A 35 -8.34 10.56 18.47
C SER A 35 -8.75 12.03 18.44
N VAL A 36 -9.52 12.46 19.44
CA VAL A 36 -9.90 13.88 19.60
C VAL A 36 -8.72 14.80 19.88
N THR A 37 -7.59 14.25 20.32
CA THR A 37 -6.36 15.00 20.62
C THR A 37 -5.40 15.09 19.42
N ASP A 38 -5.66 14.35 18.34
CA ASP A 38 -4.79 14.38 17.16
C ASP A 38 -4.97 15.68 16.40
N GLN A 39 -3.87 16.42 16.24
CA GLN A 39 -3.84 17.63 15.44
C GLN A 39 -3.51 17.28 13.99
N LEU A 40 -4.51 17.33 13.13
CA LEU A 40 -4.39 17.02 11.72
C LEU A 40 -4.60 18.28 10.90
N SER A 41 -3.80 18.44 9.84
CA SER A 41 -4.12 19.43 8.81
C SER A 41 -5.45 19.07 8.13
N GLU A 42 -6.16 20.06 7.60
CA GLU A 42 -7.39 19.83 6.83
C GLU A 42 -7.16 18.85 5.66
N GLY A 43 -6.02 18.98 4.98
CA GLY A 43 -5.64 18.07 3.89
C GLY A 43 -5.53 16.61 4.35
N THR A 44 -4.91 16.39 5.52
CA THR A 44 -4.77 15.05 6.11
C THR A 44 -6.12 14.47 6.51
N GLN A 45 -7.01 15.28 7.10
CA GLN A 45 -8.37 14.84 7.45
C GLN A 45 -9.15 14.38 6.21
N ARG A 46 -9.09 15.15 5.12
CA ARG A 46 -9.73 14.80 3.84
C ARG A 46 -9.18 13.50 3.26
N GLN A 47 -7.86 13.30 3.32
CA GLN A 47 -7.22 12.07 2.87
C GLN A 47 -7.65 10.85 3.69
N ILE A 48 -7.68 10.97 5.02
CA ILE A 48 -8.14 9.90 5.92
C ILE A 48 -9.59 9.53 5.62
N LEU A 49 -10.47 10.53 5.46
CA LEU A 49 -11.86 10.29 5.13
C LEU A 49 -12.01 9.55 3.80
N ALA A 50 -11.31 9.99 2.76
CA ALA A 50 -11.34 9.36 1.45
C ALA A 50 -10.83 7.92 1.49
N GLU A 51 -9.74 7.65 2.19
CA GLU A 51 -9.18 6.30 2.32
C GLU A 51 -10.11 5.38 3.12
N ASN A 52 -10.72 5.87 4.20
CA ASN A 52 -11.71 5.13 4.97
C ASN A 52 -12.98 4.81 4.16
N GLN A 53 -13.46 5.74 3.32
CA GLN A 53 -14.58 5.50 2.42
C GLN A 53 -14.24 4.46 1.34
N LYS A 54 -13.02 4.52 0.79
CA LYS A 54 -12.52 3.51 -0.15
C LYS A 54 -12.46 2.13 0.50
N LEU A 55 -11.94 2.02 1.72
CA LEU A 55 -11.92 0.79 2.52
C LEU A 55 -13.34 0.24 2.73
N ALA A 56 -14.30 1.08 3.09
CA ALA A 56 -15.69 0.67 3.25
C ALA A 56 -16.29 0.13 1.95
N LYS A 57 -16.04 0.82 0.82
CA LYS A 57 -16.56 0.45 -0.49
C LYS A 57 -15.92 -0.83 -1.05
N LEU A 58 -14.61 -0.99 -0.92
CA LEU A 58 -13.86 -2.10 -1.53
C LEU A 58 -13.81 -3.34 -0.64
N CYS A 59 -13.80 -3.14 0.68
CA CYS A 59 -13.52 -4.21 1.64
C CYS A 59 -14.64 -4.45 2.65
N GLY A 60 -15.72 -3.65 2.63
CA GLY A 60 -16.85 -3.79 3.57
C GLY A 60 -16.51 -3.42 5.02
N VAL A 61 -15.34 -2.81 5.25
CA VAL A 61 -14.87 -2.43 6.59
C VAL A 61 -15.59 -1.17 7.03
N LYS A 62 -16.22 -1.21 8.21
CA LYS A 62 -16.78 0.00 8.82
C LYS A 62 -15.63 0.82 9.43
N PRO A 63 -15.46 2.08 9.02
CA PRO A 63 -14.41 2.95 9.53
C PRO A 63 -14.67 3.45 10.95
#